data_AF-A0A8J7Z7L7-F1
#
_entry.id   AF-A0A8J7Z7L7-F1
#
_cell.length_a   1.000
_cell.length_b   1.000
_cell.length_c   1.000
_cell.angle_alpha   90.00
_cell.angle_beta   90.00
_cell.angle_gamma   90.00
#
_symmetry.space_group_name_H-M   'P 1'
#
loop_
_entity.id
_entity.type
_entity.pdbx_description
1 polymer ?
#
loop_
_entity_poly.entity_id
_entity_poly.type
_entity_poly.pdbx_seq_one_letter_code
_entity_poly.pdbx_strand_id
1 'polypeptide(L)'
;MTEKVVKNTLTNKDKEKQENEIRSNLRYCWQRAIAFATVQKATIQEVKDELEESFLAFIPINNTNRNEFRLIISQAFNKLLGRLFSSHDIANVDYENEFIELAIKHIKIVIN
;
A
#
# COMPACT_ATOMS: atom_id res chain seq x y z
N MET A 1 -4.11 -30.55 -33.84
CA MET A 1 -4.47 -29.80 -32.62
C MET A 1 -3.20 -29.29 -31.98
N THR A 2 -2.93 -28.00 -32.06
CA THR A 2 -1.80 -27.37 -31.38
C THR A 2 -2.32 -26.08 -30.75
N GLU A 3 -2.87 -26.20 -29.54
CA GLU A 3 -3.11 -25.04 -28.69
C GLU A 3 -1.74 -24.52 -28.25
N LYS A 4 -1.23 -23.57 -29.04
CA LYS A 4 -0.05 -22.78 -28.69
C LYS A 4 -0.37 -21.97 -27.44
N VAL A 5 0.12 -22.48 -26.32
CA VAL A 5 0.70 -21.75 -25.19
C VAL A 5 0.57 -20.23 -25.36
N VAL A 6 -0.53 -19.68 -24.84
CA VAL A 6 -0.67 -18.24 -24.63
C VAL A 6 0.24 -17.88 -23.47
N LYS A 7 1.53 -17.68 -23.75
CA LYS A 7 2.44 -17.00 -22.83
C LYS A 7 1.93 -15.57 -22.70
N ASN A 8 1.23 -15.32 -21.61
CA ASN A 8 0.61 -14.07 -21.23
C ASN A 8 1.66 -12.94 -21.26
N THR A 9 1.73 -12.20 -22.36
CA THR A 9 2.62 -11.04 -22.47
C THR A 9 1.79 -9.85 -22.03
N LEU A 10 1.77 -9.57 -20.72
CA LEU A 10 1.09 -8.40 -20.15
C LEU A 10 1.49 -7.15 -20.93
N THR A 11 0.52 -6.45 -21.51
CA THR A 11 0.80 -5.25 -22.30
C THR A 11 1.24 -4.12 -21.36
N ASN A 12 1.98 -3.12 -21.87
CA ASN A 12 2.35 -1.95 -21.06
C ASN A 12 1.13 -1.25 -20.42
N LYS A 13 -0.02 -1.30 -21.11
CA LYS A 13 -1.30 -0.77 -20.63
C LYS A 13 -1.84 -1.54 -19.43
N ASP A 14 -1.65 -2.85 -19.39
CA ASP A 14 -2.09 -3.69 -18.26
C ASP A 14 -1.23 -3.41 -17.01
N LYS A 15 0.08 -3.22 -17.20
CA LYS A 15 1.01 -2.86 -16.13
C LYS A 15 0.70 -1.49 -15.52
N GLU A 16 0.42 -0.50 -16.36
CA GLU A 16 0.03 0.84 -15.92
C GLU A 16 -1.31 0.82 -15.17
N LYS A 17 -2.29 0.06 -15.68
CA LYS A 17 -3.57 -0.12 -15.00
C LYS A 17 -3.41 -0.76 -13.62
N GLN A 18 -2.60 -1.82 -13.52
CA GLN A 18 -2.31 -2.49 -12.26
C GLN A 18 -1.60 -1.56 -11.27
N GLU A 19 -0.65 -0.75 -11.75
CA GLU A 19 0.03 0.25 -10.91
C GLU A 19 -0.96 1.29 -10.35
N ASN A 20 -1.85 1.81 -11.20
CA ASN A 20 -2.88 2.76 -10.79
C ASN A 20 -3.86 2.18 -9.76
N GLU A 21 -4.21 0.90 -9.90
CA GLU A 21 -5.04 0.19 -8.93
C GLU A 21 -4.35 0.06 -7.57
N ILE A 22 -3.07 -0.32 -7.56
CA ILE A 22 -2.25 -0.39 -6.34
C ILE A 22 -2.16 0.99 -5.66
N ARG A 23 -1.89 2.06 -6.43
CA ARG A 23 -1.85 3.44 -5.92
C ARG A 23 -3.17 3.84 -5.26
N SER A 24 -4.29 3.52 -5.91
CA SER A 24 -5.61 3.83 -5.39
C SER A 24 -5.90 3.09 -4.08
N ASN A 25 -5.52 1.82 -3.99
CA ASN A 25 -5.66 1.04 -2.76
C ASN A 25 -4.78 1.59 -1.64
N LEU A 26 -3.51 1.91 -1.92
CA LEU A 26 -2.60 2.52 -0.94
C LEU A 26 -3.14 3.84 -0.38
N ARG A 27 -3.66 4.71 -1.26
CA ARG A 27 -4.31 5.96 -0.89
C ARG A 27 -5.50 5.73 0.03
N TYR A 28 -6.39 4.81 -0.35
CA TYR A 28 -7.56 4.46 0.45
C TYR A 28 -7.17 3.98 1.85
N CYS A 29 -6.19 3.06 1.94
CA CYS A 29 -5.70 2.54 3.23
C CYS A 29 -5.12 3.67 4.10
N TRP A 30 -4.32 4.55 3.50
CA TRP A 30 -3.74 5.70 4.19
C TRP A 30 -4.81 6.60 4.80
N GLN A 31 -5.75 7.06 3.96
CA GLN A 31 -6.82 7.97 4.40
C GLN A 31 -7.66 7.35 5.50
N ARG A 32 -7.97 6.05 5.38
CA ARG A 32 -8.69 5.30 6.40
C ARG A 32 -7.91 5.22 7.72
N ALA A 33 -6.62 4.92 7.68
CA ALA A 33 -5.76 4.85 8.87
C ALA A 33 -5.59 6.22 9.55
N ILE A 34 -5.44 7.31 8.79
CA ILE A 34 -5.35 8.67 9.34
C ILE A 34 -6.71 9.13 9.92
N ALA A 35 -7.83 8.78 9.28
CA ALA A 35 -9.15 9.02 9.85
C ALA A 35 -9.35 8.24 11.17
N PHE A 36 -8.89 6.99 11.22
CA PHE A 36 -8.89 6.19 12.44
C PHE A 36 -8.03 6.83 13.55
N ALA A 37 -6.84 7.33 13.22
CA ALA A 37 -5.96 8.06 14.14
C ALA A 37 -6.63 9.29 14.75
N THR A 38 -7.27 10.11 13.91
CA THR A 38 -7.89 11.39 14.32
C THR A 38 -9.17 11.19 15.12
N VAL A 39 -10.04 10.28 14.70
CA VAL A 39 -11.35 10.07 15.32
C VAL A 39 -11.24 9.29 16.63
N GLN A 40 -10.42 8.24 16.66
CA GLN A 40 -10.36 7.32 17.80
C GLN A 40 -9.22 7.62 18.78
N LYS A 41 -8.38 8.62 18.49
CA LYS A 41 -7.13 8.88 19.24
C LYS A 41 -6.26 7.62 19.34
N ALA A 42 -6.22 6.87 18.24
CA ALA A 42 -5.50 5.60 18.17
C ALA A 42 -3.99 5.81 18.37
N THR A 43 -3.35 4.80 18.94
CA THR A 43 -1.89 4.73 19.06
C THR A 43 -1.24 4.53 17.69
N ILE A 44 0.05 4.85 17.59
CA ILE A 44 0.84 4.64 16.37
C ILE A 44 0.76 3.17 15.90
N GLN A 45 0.77 2.23 16.84
CA GLN A 45 0.73 0.81 16.54
C GLN A 45 -0.63 0.42 15.94
N GLU A 46 -1.75 0.89 16.52
CA GLU A 46 -3.09 0.61 15.99
C GLU A 46 -3.31 1.25 14.61
N VAL A 47 -2.77 2.45 14.36
CA VAL A 47 -2.83 3.09 13.03
C VAL A 47 -2.07 2.27 11.98
N LYS A 48 -0.90 1.75 12.35
CA LYS A 48 -0.12 0.87 11.48
C LYS A 48 -0.87 -0.44 11.19
N ASP A 49 -1.47 -1.04 12.22
CA ASP A 49 -2.23 -2.28 12.07
C ASP A 49 -3.45 -2.08 11.16
N GLU A 50 -4.20 -0.98 11.34
CA GLU A 50 -5.32 -0.61 10.45
C GLU A 50 -4.86 -0.43 8.99
N LEU A 51 -3.70 0.18 8.79
CA LEU A 51 -3.10 0.39 7.46
C LEU A 51 -2.72 -0.94 6.80
N GLU A 52 -2.04 -1.82 7.54
CA GLU A 52 -1.61 -3.14 7.09
C GLU A 52 -2.81 -4.04 6.77
N GLU A 53 -3.78 -4.14 7.68
CA GLU A 53 -4.98 -4.96 7.50
C GLU A 53 -5.83 -4.48 6.33
N SER A 54 -6.03 -3.16 6.22
CA SER A 54 -6.76 -2.58 5.09
C SER A 54 -6.11 -2.88 3.76
N PHE A 55 -4.77 -2.81 3.67
CA PHE A 55 -4.07 -3.10 2.42
C PHE A 55 -4.12 -4.59 2.08
N LEU A 56 -3.90 -5.46 3.08
CA LEU A 56 -3.94 -6.90 2.91
C LEU A 56 -5.32 -7.46 2.57
N ALA A 57 -6.39 -6.70 2.79
CA ALA A 57 -7.74 -7.04 2.32
C ALA A 57 -7.86 -7.05 0.79
N PHE A 58 -7.03 -6.28 0.07
CA PHE A 58 -6.97 -6.29 -1.40
C PHE A 58 -6.11 -7.42 -1.97
N ILE A 59 -5.33 -8.09 -1.12
CA ILE A 59 -4.49 -9.21 -1.51
C ILE A 59 -5.28 -10.51 -1.28
N PRO A 60 -5.24 -11.50 -2.20
CA PRO A 60 -5.84 -12.80 -1.96
C PRO A 60 -5.25 -13.50 -0.71
N ILE A 61 -6.07 -14.21 0.06
CA ILE A 61 -5.66 -14.87 1.32
C ILE A 61 -4.58 -15.94 1.06
N ASN A 62 -4.62 -16.59 -0.11
CA ASN A 62 -3.68 -17.63 -0.52
C ASN A 62 -2.41 -17.09 -1.20
N ASN A 63 -2.23 -15.76 -1.30
CA ASN A 63 -1.02 -15.19 -1.89
C ASN A 63 0.19 -15.42 -0.97
N THR A 64 1.27 -16.02 -1.49
CA THR A 64 2.47 -16.37 -0.71
C THR A 64 3.25 -15.14 -0.22
N ASN A 65 3.06 -13.99 -0.87
CA ASN A 65 3.78 -12.76 -0.59
C ASN A 65 3.03 -11.82 0.37
N ARG A 66 1.93 -12.27 1.01
CA ARG A 66 1.17 -11.44 1.98
C ARG A 66 2.05 -10.84 3.07
N ASN A 67 2.99 -11.62 3.62
CA ASN A 67 3.89 -11.13 4.65
C ASN A 67 4.87 -10.07 4.12
N GLU A 68 5.29 -10.19 2.86
CA GLU A 68 6.14 -9.20 2.20
C GLU A 68 5.37 -7.89 1.98
N PHE A 69 4.13 -7.97 1.51
CA PHE A 69 3.26 -6.80 1.40
C PHE A 69 3.07 -6.10 2.74
N ARG A 70 2.81 -6.87 3.82
CA ARG A 70 2.73 -6.33 5.18
C ARG A 70 3.99 -5.54 5.52
N LEU A 71 5.16 -6.17 5.38
CA LEU A 71 6.44 -5.57 5.70
C LEU A 71 6.68 -4.27 4.92
N ILE A 72 6.37 -4.24 3.63
CA ILE A 72 6.51 -3.05 2.79
C ILE A 72 5.65 -1.90 3.32
N ILE A 73 4.40 -2.16 3.66
CA ILE A 73 3.48 -1.16 4.23
C ILE A 73 4.02 -0.65 5.57
N SER A 74 4.42 -1.54 6.48
CA SER A 74 5.01 -1.16 7.77
C SER A 74 6.23 -0.27 7.59
N GLN A 75 7.14 -0.63 6.68
CA GLN A 75 8.37 0.11 6.44
C GLN A 75 8.11 1.49 5.83
N ALA A 76 7.18 1.58 4.87
CA ALA A 76 6.79 2.85 4.28
C ALA A 76 6.19 3.79 5.34
N PHE A 77 5.29 3.28 6.19
CA PHE A 77 4.70 4.05 7.28
C PHE A 77 5.75 4.48 8.32
N ASN A 78 6.62 3.56 8.76
CA ASN A 78 7.65 3.82 9.76
C ASN A 78 8.63 4.94 9.34
N LYS A 79 8.95 5.05 8.05
CA LYS A 79 9.77 6.14 7.51
C LYS A 79 9.12 7.53 7.60
N LEU A 80 7.80 7.57 7.79
CA LEU A 80 7.03 8.81 7.87
C LEU A 80 6.69 9.20 9.31
N LEU A 81 6.67 8.24 10.25
CA LEU A 81 6.28 8.45 11.65
C LEU A 81 6.88 9.71 12.29
N GLY A 82 8.21 9.88 12.17
CA GLY A 82 8.92 10.99 12.81
C GLY A 82 8.49 12.36 12.29
N ARG A 83 8.03 12.45 11.03
CA ARG A 83 7.54 13.69 10.41
C ARG A 83 6.03 13.85 10.61
N LEU A 84 5.30 12.75 10.50
CA LEU A 84 3.84 12.72 10.64
C LEU A 84 3.42 13.18 12.03
N PHE A 85 3.99 12.58 13.08
CA PHE A 85 3.60 12.88 14.47
C PHE A 85 4.31 14.10 15.07
N SER A 86 5.22 14.73 14.33
CA SER A 86 5.75 16.07 14.65
C SER A 86 5.02 17.19 13.91
N SER A 87 4.20 16.85 12.91
CA SER A 87 3.45 17.81 12.10
C SER A 87 2.21 18.30 12.84
N HIS A 88 1.84 19.56 12.59
CA HIS A 88 0.55 20.11 13.03
C HIS A 88 -0.60 19.65 12.12
N ASP A 89 -0.27 19.10 10.94
CA ASP A 89 -1.23 18.56 9.97
C ASP A 89 -0.80 17.14 9.57
N ILE A 90 -1.41 16.16 10.21
CA ILE A 90 -1.20 14.73 9.93
C ILE A 90 -1.98 14.25 8.69
N ALA A 91 -2.89 15.07 8.17
CA ALA A 91 -3.68 14.80 6.98
C ALA A 91 -3.05 15.41 5.71
N ASN A 92 -1.81 15.92 5.81
CA ASN A 92 -1.10 16.51 4.69
C ASN A 92 -0.93 15.48 3.54
N VAL A 93 -1.38 15.88 2.35
CA VAL A 93 -1.33 15.13 1.09
C VAL A 93 0.11 14.76 0.69
N ASP A 94 1.12 15.52 1.12
CA ASP A 94 2.52 15.21 0.86
C ASP A 94 2.95 13.91 1.56
N TYR A 95 2.49 13.66 2.78
CA TYR A 95 2.78 12.41 3.49
C TYR A 95 2.08 11.21 2.85
N GLU A 96 0.84 11.41 2.38
CA GLU A 96 0.12 10.40 1.61
C GLU A 96 0.88 10.02 0.34
N ASN A 97 1.30 11.01 -0.45
CA ASN A 97 2.03 10.77 -1.70
C ASN A 97 3.38 10.10 -1.42
N GLU A 98 4.12 10.56 -0.40
CA GLU A 98 5.40 9.95 -0.05
C GLU A 98 5.24 8.49 0.43
N PHE A 99 4.19 8.20 1.20
CA PHE A 99 3.84 6.83 1.57
C PHE A 99 3.61 5.96 0.34
N ILE A 100 2.80 6.44 -0.61
CA ILE A 100 2.47 5.72 -1.83
C ILE A 100 3.74 5.42 -2.66
N GLU A 101 4.61 6.42 -2.86
CA GLU A 101 5.85 6.23 -3.63
C GLU A 101 6.83 5.27 -2.96
N LEU A 102 6.94 5.32 -1.63
CA LEU A 102 7.76 4.37 -0.88
C LEU A 102 7.22 2.94 -1.02
N ALA A 103 5.93 2.73 -0.82
CA ALA A 103 5.33 1.40 -0.89
C ALA A 103 5.38 0.83 -2.32
N ILE A 104 5.03 1.64 -3.33
CA ILE A 104 4.90 1.15 -4.71
C ILE A 104 6.24 0.71 -5.30
N LYS A 105 7.33 1.40 -4.97
CA LYS A 105 8.69 1.04 -5.40
C LYS A 105 9.03 -0.40 -5.04
N HIS A 106 8.61 -0.86 -3.87
CA HIS A 106 8.87 -2.20 -3.39
C HIS A 106 7.81 -3.21 -3.84
N ILE A 107 6.53 -2.83 -3.84
CA ILE A 107 5.43 -3.68 -4.35
C ILE A 107 5.69 -4.12 -5.79
N LYS A 108 6.19 -3.22 -6.63
CA LYS A 108 6.54 -3.51 -8.04
C LYS A 108 7.58 -4.62 -8.18
N ILE A 109 8.47 -4.81 -7.20
CA ILE A 109 9.47 -5.88 -7.22
C ILE A 109 8.84 -7.22 -6.87
N VAL A 110 7.82 -7.23 -6.00
CA VAL A 110 7.15 -8.45 -5.53
C VAL A 110 6.18 -9.03 -6.56
N ILE A 111 5.59 -8.18 -7.41
CA ILE A 111 4.61 -8.57 -8.42
C ILE A 111 5.20 -8.89 -9.81
N ASN A 112 6.47 -8.55 -10.05
CA ASN A 112 7.19 -8.84 -11.29
C ASN A 112 8.10 -10.06 -11.11
#